data_AF-A0A1D6L3I4-F1
#
_entry.id   AF-A0A1D6L3I4-F1
#
_cell.length_a   1.000
_cell.length_b   1.000
_cell.length_c   1.000
_cell.angle_alpha   90.00
_cell.angle_beta   90.00
_cell.angle_gamma   90.00
#
_symmetry.space_group_name_H-M   'P 1'
#
loop_
_entity.id
_entity.type
_entity.pdbx_description
1 polymer ?
#
loop_
_entity_poly.entity_id
_entity_poly.type
_entity_poly.pdbx_seq_one_letter_code
_entity_poly.pdbx_strand_id
1 'polypeptide(L)'
;MAGADVLAVTSRFEPCGLIQLQGMRYGTPCACASTGGLVDTIIEGKTGFHMGRLSVDCNVVEPADVKKVATTLQRAIKVVGTPAYEEMVRNCMIQDLSWKGPAKNWENVLLSLGVAGGEPGVEGEEIAPLAKENVAAP
;
A
#
# COMPACT_ATOMS: atom_id res chain seq x y z
N MET A 1 -9.51 1.19 -9.86
CA MET A 1 -9.32 1.77 -8.51
C MET A 1 -10.09 3.07 -8.31
N ALA A 2 -9.99 4.05 -9.21
CA ALA A 2 -10.45 5.44 -9.04
C ALA A 2 -11.88 5.73 -8.52
N GLY A 3 -12.78 4.74 -8.45
CA GLY A 3 -14.16 4.94 -7.99
C GLY A 3 -14.52 4.13 -6.73
N ALA A 4 -13.57 3.43 -6.12
CA ALA A 4 -13.81 2.70 -4.88
C ALA A 4 -13.38 3.54 -3.67
N ASP A 5 -14.18 3.54 -2.60
CA ASP A 5 -13.85 4.23 -1.36
C ASP A 5 -12.81 3.49 -0.52
N VAL A 6 -12.90 2.16 -0.48
CA VAL A 6 -11.98 1.31 0.28
C VAL A 6 -11.66 0.06 -0.54
N LEU A 7 -10.37 -0.27 -0.62
CA LEU A 7 -9.89 -1.52 -1.19
C LEU A 7 -9.68 -2.55 -0.08
N ALA A 8 -10.29 -3.73 -0.20
CA ALA A 8 -10.08 -4.82 0.75
C ALA A 8 -8.96 -5.77 0.26
N VAL A 9 -7.91 -5.95 1.06
CA VAL A 9 -6.79 -6.86 0.76
C VAL A 9 -6.65 -7.87 1.91
N THR A 10 -7.37 -8.98 1.80
CA THR A 10 -7.49 -10.02 2.85
C THR A 10 -6.48 -11.15 2.69
N SER A 11 -5.26 -10.83 2.27
CA SER A 11 -4.20 -11.81 2.00
C SER A 11 -3.81 -12.59 3.27
N ARG A 12 -3.70 -13.92 3.19
CA ARG A 12 -3.08 -14.73 4.26
C ARG A 12 -1.56 -14.50 4.33
N PHE A 13 -0.95 -14.20 3.18
CA PHE A 13 0.45 -13.85 3.02
C PHE A 13 0.60 -12.90 1.83
N GLU A 14 1.50 -11.91 1.94
CA GLU A 14 1.72 -10.89 0.92
C GLU A 14 3.17 -10.40 1.00
N PRO A 15 4.11 -10.85 0.13
CA PRO A 15 5.51 -10.46 0.23
C PRO A 15 5.71 -8.95 0.16
N CYS A 16 4.97 -8.30 -0.72
CA CYS A 16 4.97 -6.85 -0.91
C CYS A 16 3.54 -6.36 -1.16
N GLY A 17 2.99 -6.76 -2.31
CA GLY A 17 1.68 -6.32 -2.82
C GLY A 17 1.81 -5.11 -3.76
N LEU A 18 1.12 -5.16 -4.89
CA LEU A 18 1.00 -4.03 -5.82
C LEU A 18 -0.36 -3.33 -5.72
N ILE A 19 -1.41 -4.08 -5.35
CA ILE A 19 -2.79 -3.58 -5.41
C ILE A 19 -3.03 -2.45 -4.39
N GLN A 20 -2.38 -2.50 -3.23
CA GLN A 20 -2.46 -1.45 -2.22
C GLN A 20 -1.66 -0.20 -2.63
N LEU A 21 -0.52 -0.36 -3.33
CA LEU A 21 0.22 0.77 -3.90
C LEU A 21 -0.60 1.45 -5.00
N GLN A 22 -1.26 0.66 -5.86
CA GLN A 22 -2.20 1.16 -6.87
C GLN A 22 -3.41 1.82 -6.22
N GLY A 23 -3.98 1.23 -5.16
CA GLY A 23 -5.04 1.84 -4.36
C GLY A 23 -4.64 3.22 -3.86
N MET A 24 -3.52 3.31 -3.15
CA MET A 24 -3.03 4.58 -2.61
C MET A 24 -2.74 5.61 -3.69
N ARG A 25 -2.14 5.19 -4.81
CA ARG A 25 -1.86 6.10 -5.94
C ARG A 25 -3.12 6.72 -6.54
N TYR A 26 -4.26 6.03 -6.46
CA TYR A 26 -5.56 6.50 -6.93
C TYR A 26 -6.43 7.10 -5.82
N GLY A 27 -5.91 7.27 -4.60
CA GLY A 27 -6.68 7.82 -3.49
C GLY A 27 -7.70 6.86 -2.90
N THR A 28 -7.51 5.55 -3.04
CA THR A 28 -8.32 4.52 -2.40
C THR A 28 -7.57 3.92 -1.21
N PRO A 29 -7.88 4.30 0.04
CA PRO A 29 -7.30 3.68 1.24
C PRO A 29 -7.56 2.16 1.28
N CYS A 30 -6.64 1.44 1.92
CA CYS A 30 -6.67 -0.02 1.96
C CYS A 30 -7.09 -0.53 3.34
N ALA A 31 -8.10 -1.40 3.40
CA ALA A 31 -8.36 -2.25 4.55
C ALA A 31 -7.66 -3.61 4.32
N CYS A 32 -6.58 -3.86 5.05
CA CYS A 32 -5.63 -4.94 4.74
C CYS A 32 -5.38 -5.90 5.91
N ALA A 33 -5.06 -7.15 5.58
CA ALA A 33 -4.47 -8.07 6.55
C ALA A 33 -3.07 -7.60 6.97
N SER A 34 -2.70 -7.81 8.22
CA SER A 34 -1.39 -7.39 8.76
C SER A 34 -0.33 -8.46 8.48
N THR A 35 0.13 -8.55 7.24
CA THR A 35 1.19 -9.47 6.80
C THR A 35 2.08 -8.87 5.72
N GLY A 36 3.38 -9.17 5.78
CA GLY A 36 4.42 -8.76 4.82
C GLY A 36 4.32 -7.28 4.42
N GLY A 37 4.42 -6.96 3.13
CA GLY A 37 4.52 -5.58 2.67
C GLY A 37 3.29 -4.71 2.92
N LEU A 38 2.13 -5.30 3.28
CA LEU A 38 0.97 -4.53 3.72
C LEU A 38 1.24 -3.83 5.05
N VAL A 39 2.04 -4.45 5.93
CA VAL A 39 2.49 -3.84 7.20
C VAL A 39 3.48 -2.71 6.92
N ASP A 40 4.35 -2.85 5.93
CA ASP A 40 5.36 -1.85 5.60
C ASP A 40 4.74 -0.61 4.90
N THR A 41 3.72 -0.81 4.07
CA THR A 41 3.21 0.22 3.16
C THR A 41 1.90 0.89 3.62
N ILE A 42 1.13 0.25 4.52
CA ILE A 42 -0.14 0.80 5.04
C ILE A 42 0.01 1.21 6.49
N ILE A 43 -0.30 2.48 6.77
CA ILE A 43 -0.26 3.06 8.10
C ILE A 43 -1.69 3.22 8.62
N GLU A 44 -2.02 2.51 9.70
CA GLU A 44 -3.34 2.56 10.36
C GLU A 44 -3.77 4.01 10.63
N GLY A 45 -4.96 4.36 10.17
CA GLY A 45 -5.55 5.68 10.37
C GLY A 45 -4.93 6.80 9.54
N LYS A 46 -3.87 6.55 8.77
CA LYS A 46 -3.26 7.53 7.85
C LYS A 46 -3.44 7.19 6.39
N THR A 47 -3.22 5.93 6.00
CA THR A 47 -3.32 5.47 4.60
C THR A 47 -4.20 4.23 4.45
N GLY A 48 -4.75 3.72 5.56
CA GLY A 48 -5.65 2.58 5.55
C GLY A 48 -5.96 2.04 6.94
N PHE A 49 -6.38 0.78 6.97
CA PHE A 49 -6.84 0.06 8.14
C PHE A 49 -6.26 -1.35 8.17
N HIS A 50 -5.78 -1.80 9.33
CA HIS A 50 -5.28 -3.14 9.56
C HIS A 50 -6.35 -4.05 10.17
N MET A 51 -6.44 -5.27 9.66
CA MET A 51 -7.33 -6.34 10.14
C MET A 51 -6.67 -7.21 11.21
N GLY A 52 -5.36 -7.09 11.38
CA GLY A 52 -4.54 -8.10 12.05
C GLY A 52 -4.16 -9.24 11.10
N ARG A 53 -3.29 -10.12 11.57
CA ARG A 53 -2.86 -11.29 10.80
C ARG A 53 -3.97 -12.34 10.75
N LEU A 54 -4.17 -12.92 9.57
CA LEU A 54 -5.08 -14.05 9.34
C LEU A 54 -4.32 -15.38 9.54
N SER A 55 -5.06 -16.46 9.73
CA SER A 55 -4.53 -17.82 9.81
C SER A 55 -3.73 -18.16 8.55
N VAL A 56 -2.57 -18.77 8.77
CA VAL A 56 -1.70 -19.26 7.70
C VAL A 56 -2.15 -20.62 7.17
N ASP A 57 -3.08 -21.30 7.85
CA ASP A 57 -3.68 -22.51 7.33
C ASP A 57 -4.61 -22.17 6.15
N CYS A 58 -4.14 -22.46 4.95
CA CYS A 58 -4.88 -22.21 3.71
C CYS A 58 -6.05 -23.18 3.51
N ASN A 59 -6.11 -24.30 4.25
CA ASN A 59 -7.18 -25.28 4.13
C ASN A 59 -8.40 -24.92 5.00
N VAL A 60 -8.27 -23.94 5.89
CA VAL A 60 -9.31 -23.52 6.83
C VAL A 60 -9.63 -22.05 6.65
N VAL A 61 -10.91 -21.70 6.76
CA VAL A 61 -11.35 -20.32 6.95
C VAL A 61 -11.76 -20.19 8.42
N GLU A 62 -10.87 -19.58 9.21
CA GLU A 62 -11.11 -19.42 10.64
C GLU A 62 -12.29 -18.45 10.88
N PRO A 63 -13.32 -18.83 11.65
CA PRO A 63 -14.43 -17.93 11.97
C PRO A 63 -13.95 -16.62 12.63
N ALA A 64 -12.86 -16.69 13.41
CA ALA A 64 -12.24 -15.51 14.01
C ALA A 64 -11.67 -14.54 12.96
N ASP A 65 -11.14 -15.04 11.85
CA ASP A 65 -10.60 -14.21 10.78
C ASP A 65 -11.70 -13.55 9.96
N VAL A 66 -12.80 -14.27 9.70
CA VAL A 66 -14.00 -13.70 9.09
C VAL A 66 -14.50 -12.52 9.93
N LYS A 67 -14.52 -12.67 11.26
CA LYS A 67 -14.88 -11.60 12.18
C LYS A 67 -13.93 -10.40 12.07
N LYS A 68 -12.60 -10.62 12.06
CA LYS A 68 -11.62 -9.53 11.90
C LYS A 68 -11.88 -8.75 10.61
N VAL A 69 -11.97 -9.44 9.47
CA VAL A 69 -12.24 -8.83 8.16
C VAL A 69 -13.51 -7.99 8.20
N ALA A 70 -14.62 -8.56 8.67
CA ALA A 70 -15.90 -7.86 8.74
C ALA A 70 -15.83 -6.62 9.66
N THR A 71 -15.23 -6.76 10.85
CA THR A 71 -15.13 -5.64 11.81
C THR A 71 -14.26 -4.49 11.29
N THR A 72 -13.16 -4.79 10.58
CA THR A 72 -12.31 -3.74 10.01
C THR A 72 -12.98 -3.07 8.83
N LEU A 73 -13.68 -3.81 7.97
CA LEU A 73 -14.44 -3.20 6.87
C LEU A 73 -15.56 -2.30 7.41
N GLN A 74 -16.29 -2.72 8.45
CA GLN A 74 -17.28 -1.87 9.14
C GLN A 74 -16.66 -0.59 9.69
N ARG A 75 -15.45 -0.68 10.25
CA ARG A 75 -14.68 0.47 10.72
C ARG A 75 -14.31 1.41 9.58
N ALA A 76 -13.82 0.88 8.47
CA ALA A 76 -13.39 1.64 7.31
C ALA A 76 -14.57 2.40 6.66
N ILE A 77 -15.67 1.71 6.38
CA ILE A 77 -16.86 2.34 5.76
C ILE A 77 -17.49 3.41 6.64
N LYS A 78 -17.37 3.30 7.97
CA LYS A 78 -17.88 4.32 8.90
C LYS A 78 -17.11 5.64 8.81
N VAL A 79 -15.87 5.60 8.33
CA VAL A 79 -15.01 6.78 8.19
C VAL A 79 -15.24 7.45 6.83
N VAL A 80 -15.72 6.72 5.81
CA VAL A 80 -16.01 7.27 4.47
C VAL A 80 -16.95 8.48 4.57
N GLY A 81 -16.63 9.54 3.81
CA GLY A 81 -17.38 10.80 3.81
C GLY A 81 -17.11 11.74 4.99
N THR A 82 -16.23 11.36 5.94
CA THR A 82 -15.78 12.26 7.00
C THR A 82 -14.54 13.06 6.58
N PRO A 83 -14.22 14.19 7.23
CA PRO A 83 -12.97 14.93 6.95
C PRO A 83 -11.70 14.08 7.16
N ALA A 84 -11.74 13.13 8.10
CA ALA A 84 -10.64 12.20 8.33
C ALA A 84 -10.43 11.23 7.14
N TYR A 85 -11.50 10.85 6.44
CA TYR A 85 -11.38 10.07 5.21
C TYR A 85 -10.72 10.89 4.10
N GLU A 86 -11.12 12.14 3.90
CA GLU A 86 -10.48 13.00 2.90
C GLU A 86 -8.99 13.21 3.17
N GLU A 87 -8.62 13.34 4.45
CA GLU A 87 -7.21 13.39 4.86
C GLU A 87 -6.49 12.08 4.53
N MET A 88 -7.11 10.94 4.80
CA MET A 88 -6.58 9.61 4.44
C MET A 88 -6.37 9.45 2.93
N VAL A 89 -7.33 9.91 2.12
CA VAL A 89 -7.24 9.93 0.66
C VAL A 89 -6.06 10.79 0.20
N ARG A 90 -5.92 12.01 0.73
CA ARG A 90 -4.76 12.88 0.41
C ARG A 90 -3.44 12.23 0.82
N ASN A 91 -3.36 11.69 2.04
CA ASN A 91 -2.17 11.02 2.55
C ASN A 91 -1.77 9.84 1.65
N CYS A 92 -2.72 9.09 1.11
CA CYS A 92 -2.45 8.05 0.11
C CYS A 92 -1.80 8.62 -1.16
N MET A 93 -2.37 9.70 -1.71
CA MET A 93 -2.02 10.22 -3.03
C MET A 93 -0.70 11.00 -3.06
N ILE A 94 -0.28 11.59 -1.93
CA ILE A 94 0.97 12.36 -1.83
C ILE A 94 2.23 11.51 -1.64
N GLN A 95 2.09 10.19 -1.44
CA GLN A 95 3.24 9.32 -1.28
C GLN A 95 4.04 9.22 -2.58
N ASP A 96 5.36 9.30 -2.46
CA ASP A 96 6.27 8.89 -3.53
C ASP A 96 6.34 7.36 -3.56
N LEU A 97 5.57 6.78 -4.48
CA LEU A 97 5.53 5.35 -4.77
C LEU A 97 6.20 5.02 -6.11
N SER A 98 7.07 5.92 -6.59
CA SER A 98 7.91 5.68 -7.77
C SER A 98 9.01 4.66 -7.48
N TRP A 99 9.74 4.28 -8.53
CA TRP A 99 10.93 3.46 -8.39
C TRP A 99 12.16 4.23 -7.91
N LYS A 100 12.12 5.57 -7.81
CA LYS A 100 13.28 6.39 -7.45
C LYS A 100 13.89 5.98 -6.11
N GLY A 101 13.06 5.88 -5.06
CA GLY A 101 13.49 5.44 -3.74
C GLY A 101 13.98 3.98 -3.72
N PRO A 102 13.16 2.99 -4.13
CA PRO A 102 13.56 1.59 -4.14
C PRO A 102 14.82 1.29 -4.97
N ALA A 103 15.01 1.95 -6.12
CA ALA A 103 16.20 1.78 -6.95
C ALA A 103 17.47 2.19 -6.20
N LYS A 104 17.43 3.30 -5.45
CA LYS A 104 18.57 3.75 -4.63
C LYS A 104 18.90 2.76 -3.51
N ASN A 105 17.88 2.15 -2.89
CA ASN A 105 18.08 1.10 -1.90
C ASN A 105 18.78 -0.12 -2.51
N TRP A 106 18.37 -0.53 -3.72
CA TRP A 106 19.00 -1.63 -4.45
C TRP A 106 20.44 -1.31 -4.86
N GLU A 107 20.72 -0.10 -5.35
CA GLU A 107 22.07 0.33 -5.67
C GLU A 107 23.02 0.15 -4.49
N ASN A 108 22.62 0.59 -3.29
CA ASN A 108 23.43 0.45 -2.08
C ASN A 108 23.76 -1.02 -1.77
N VAL A 109 22.77 -1.92 -1.90
CA VAL A 109 22.97 -3.36 -1.71
C VAL A 109 23.92 -3.92 -2.77
N LEU A 110 23.73 -3.58 -4.05
CA LEU A 110 24.58 -4.09 -5.14
C LEU A 110 26.04 -3.62 -5.00
N LEU A 111 26.27 -2.36 -4.65
CA LEU A 111 27.62 -1.83 -4.42
C LEU A 111 28.31 -2.49 -3.22
N SER A 112 27.54 -2.86 -2.18
CA SER A 112 28.07 -3.58 -1.01
C SER A 112 28.63 -4.98 -1.33
N LEU A 113 28.34 -5.54 -2.51
CA LEU A 113 28.84 -6.86 -2.92
C LEU A 113 30.32 -6.86 -3.33
N GLY A 114 30.96 -5.68 -3.43
CA GLY A 114 32.43 -5.56 -3.51
C GLY A 114 33.05 -5.94 -4.86
N VAL A 115 32.26 -5.97 -5.94
CA VAL A 115 32.80 -6.18 -7.30
C VAL A 115 33.73 -5.04 -7.68
N ALA A 116 34.96 -5.37 -8.11
CA ALA A 116 35.94 -4.37 -8.54
C ALA A 116 35.39 -3.52 -9.69
N GLY A 117 35.51 -2.19 -9.57
CA GLY A 117 34.97 -1.24 -10.56
C GLY A 117 33.47 -0.96 -10.44
N GLY A 118 32.81 -1.37 -9.34
CA GLY A 118 31.44 -0.97 -9.06
C GLY A 118 31.33 0.52 -8.76
N GLU A 119 30.51 1.23 -9.54
CA GLU A 119 30.24 2.66 -9.39
C GLU A 119 28.74 2.91 -9.25
N PRO A 120 28.32 3.99 -8.57
CA PRO A 120 26.91 4.41 -8.56
C PRO A 120 26.37 4.60 -9.98
N GLY A 121 25.09 4.28 -10.15
CA GLY A 121 24.35 4.53 -11.37
C GLY A 121 24.16 6.02 -11.63
N VAL A 122 23.75 6.33 -12.86
CA VAL A 122 23.38 7.70 -13.27
C VAL A 122 21.92 7.95 -12.92
N GLU A 123 21.62 9.12 -12.35
CA GLU A 123 20.24 9.57 -12.13
C GLU A 123 19.51 9.69 -13.48
N GLY A 124 18.48 8.87 -13.67
CA GLY A 124 17.60 8.92 -14.83
C GLY A 124 16.31 9.69 -14.53
N GLU A 125 15.71 10.29 -15.55
CA GLU A 125 14.34 10.79 -15.46
C GLU A 125 13.36 9.62 -15.57
N GLU A 126 12.40 9.54 -14.65
CA GLU A 126 11.33 8.56 -14.74
C GLU A 126 10.38 8.93 -15.88
N ILE A 127 10.35 8.09 -16.92
CA ILE A 127 9.40 8.24 -18.03
C ILE A 127 8.06 7.61 -17.60
N ALA A 128 7.31 8.33 -16.76
CA ALA A 128 5.92 8.02 -16.49
C ALA A 128 5.02 8.80 -17.47
N PRO A 129 3.87 8.26 -17.89
CA PRO A 129 2.82 9.12 -18.45
C PRO A 129 2.56 10.23 -17.43
N LEU A 130 2.57 11.49 -17.86
CA LEU A 130 2.18 12.62 -17.02
C LEU A 130 0.75 12.32 -16.55
N ALA A 131 0.61 11.74 -15.36
CA ALA A 131 -0.65 11.74 -14.67
C ALA A 131 -0.95 13.22 -14.50
N LYS A 132 -1.95 13.73 -15.24
CA LYS A 132 -2.64 14.96 -14.85
C LYS A 132 -2.83 14.82 -13.35
N GLU A 133 -2.42 15.83 -12.59
CA GLU A 133 -2.42 15.86 -11.13
C GLU A 133 -3.45 14.88 -10.60
N ASN A 134 -3.04 14.02 -9.67
CA ASN A 134 -3.96 13.15 -8.96
C ASN A 134 -4.96 14.04 -8.19
N VAL A 135 -5.95 14.56 -8.90
CA VAL A 135 -7.05 15.35 -8.39
C VAL A 135 -8.13 14.32 -8.11
N ALA A 136 -8.55 14.24 -6.85
CA ALA A 136 -9.71 13.44 -6.50
C ALA A 136 -10.86 13.85 -7.42
N ALA A 137 -11.45 12.88 -8.13
CA ALA A 137 -12.63 13.16 -8.92
C ALA A 137 -13.75 13.66 -7.97
N PRO A 138 -14.53 14.68 -8.37
CA PRO A 138 -15.58 15.25 -7.55
C PRO A 138 -16.69 14.26 -7.20
#